data_AF-A0A5E7D7N3-F1
#
_entry.id   AF-A0A5E7D7N3-F1
#
_cell.length_a   1.000
_cell.length_b   1.000
_cell.length_c   1.000
_cell.angle_alpha   90.00
_cell.angle_beta   90.00
_cell.angle_gamma   90.00
#
_symmetry.space_group_name_H-M   'P 1'
#
loop_
_entity.id
_entity.type
_entity.pdbx_description
1 polymer ?
#
loop_
_entity_poly.entity_id
_entity_poly.type
_entity_poly.pdbx_seq_one_letter_code
_entity_poly.pdbx_strand_id
1 'polypeptide(L)'
;MNQKRTRIPLPHPPPYRQSRATFWLTVLVGVLITFACGASIWMLFDSWTSGSITTTNRGPKDTYTLALQPRRFWIEFVSQSIGTVFLLFIGVFGLWIYRKVQEPVKKPKGKRTRR
;
A
#
# COMPACT_ATOMS: atom_id res chain seq x y z
N MET A 1 -50.41 -16.61 -25.85
CA MET A 1 -49.87 -15.47 -25.07
C MET A 1 -48.34 -15.51 -25.15
N ASN A 2 -47.68 -14.50 -25.72
CA ASN A 2 -46.24 -14.54 -26.01
C ASN A 2 -45.43 -13.84 -24.92
N GLN A 3 -44.89 -14.63 -23.98
CA GLN A 3 -44.12 -14.17 -22.82
C GLN A 3 -42.82 -13.42 -23.16
N LYS A 4 -42.36 -13.46 -24.43
CA LYS A 4 -41.18 -12.72 -24.87
C LYS A 4 -41.44 -11.23 -25.10
N ARG A 5 -42.71 -10.81 -25.25
CA ARG A 5 -43.06 -9.41 -25.59
C ARG A 5 -43.14 -8.48 -24.36
N THR A 6 -43.07 -9.03 -23.15
CA THR A 6 -43.17 -8.31 -21.86
C THR A 6 -41.87 -8.33 -21.04
N ARG A 7 -40.71 -8.50 -21.69
CA ARG A 7 -39.42 -8.32 -20.99
C ARG A 7 -39.14 -6.82 -20.86
N ILE A 8 -39.62 -6.22 -19.78
CA ILE A 8 -39.19 -4.89 -19.34
C ILE A 8 -37.69 -4.97 -19.07
N PRO A 9 -36.85 -4.15 -19.73
CA PRO A 9 -35.42 -4.12 -19.44
C PRO A 9 -35.24 -3.76 -17.96
N LEU A 10 -34.57 -4.62 -17.20
CA LEU A 10 -34.23 -4.29 -15.82
C LEU A 10 -33.31 -3.05 -15.83
N PRO A 11 -33.53 -2.07 -14.94
CA PRO A 11 -32.64 -0.94 -14.82
C PRO A 11 -31.25 -1.46 -14.43
N HIS A 12 -30.28 -1.18 -15.30
CA HIS A 12 -28.86 -1.32 -15.02
C HIS A 12 -28.53 -0.67 -13.67
N PRO A 13 -27.77 -1.35 -12.79
CA PRO A 13 -27.38 -0.78 -11.51
C PRO A 13 -26.59 0.51 -11.73
N PRO A 14 -26.77 1.53 -10.87
CA PRO A 14 -26.03 2.77 -10.99
C PRO A 14 -24.52 2.48 -10.93
N PRO A 15 -23.71 3.18 -11.74
CA PRO A 15 -22.26 3.02 -11.69
C PRO A 15 -21.77 3.32 -10.28
N TYR A 16 -20.82 2.52 -9.79
CA TYR A 16 -20.23 2.71 -8.47
C TYR A 16 -19.72 4.15 -8.34
N ARG A 17 -20.12 4.82 -7.25
CA ARG A 17 -19.70 6.17 -6.92
C ARG A 17 -18.88 6.10 -5.65
N GLN A 18 -17.58 6.34 -5.77
CA GLN A 18 -16.70 6.37 -4.60
C GLN A 18 -17.13 7.51 -3.66
N SER A 19 -17.32 7.19 -2.37
CA SER A 19 -17.65 8.20 -1.37
C SER A 19 -16.43 9.11 -1.11
N ARG A 20 -16.67 10.38 -0.78
CA ARG A 20 -15.58 11.32 -0.42
C ARG A 20 -14.76 10.80 0.77
N ALA A 21 -15.42 10.20 1.76
CA ALA A 21 -14.75 9.61 2.92
C ALA A 21 -13.81 8.46 2.52
N THR A 22 -14.27 7.55 1.65
CA THR A 22 -13.44 6.44 1.15
C THR A 22 -12.22 6.97 0.38
N PHE A 23 -12.40 8.03 -0.43
CA PHE A 23 -11.29 8.66 -1.15
C PHE A 23 -10.23 9.22 -0.19
N TRP A 24 -10.64 10.03 0.80
CA TRP A 24 -9.71 10.59 1.79
C TRP A 24 -9.04 9.52 2.65
N LEU A 25 -9.77 8.45 3.01
CA LEU A 25 -9.18 7.30 3.70
C LEU A 25 -8.08 6.62 2.87
N THR A 26 -8.30 6.39 1.57
CA THR A 26 -7.26 5.82 0.70
C THR A 26 -6.05 6.74 0.56
N VAL A 27 -6.27 8.06 0.48
CA VAL A 27 -5.17 9.04 0.45
C VAL A 27 -4.38 8.99 1.76
N LEU A 28 -5.08 9.00 2.91
CA LEU A 28 -4.46 8.94 4.22
C LEU A 28 -3.61 7.66 4.37
N VAL A 29 -4.14 6.50 3.97
CA VAL A 29 -3.38 5.24 4.00
C VAL A 29 -2.12 5.33 3.13
N GLY A 30 -2.21 5.91 1.93
CA GLY A 30 -1.05 6.12 1.07
C GLY A 30 0.01 7.02 1.71
N VAL A 31 -0.40 8.11 2.35
CA VAL A 31 0.51 9.01 3.09
C VAL A 31 1.17 8.28 4.25
N LEU A 32 0.41 7.51 5.04
CA LEU A 32 0.93 6.76 6.17
C LEU A 32 1.94 5.69 5.74
N ILE A 33 1.67 4.97 4.64
CA ILE A 33 2.62 3.99 4.08
C ILE A 33 3.90 4.68 3.62
N THR A 34 3.77 5.82 2.92
CA THR A 34 4.93 6.60 2.44
C THR A 34 5.78 7.10 3.60
N PHE A 35 5.13 7.63 4.64
CA PHE A 35 5.79 8.07 5.86
C PHE A 35 6.47 6.91 6.58
N ALA A 36 5.81 5.76 6.74
CA ALA A 36 6.39 4.57 7.36
C ALA A 36 7.64 4.10 6.59
N CYS A 37 7.57 4.03 5.25
CA CYS A 37 8.73 3.66 4.43
C CYS A 37 9.89 4.66 4.60
N GLY A 38 9.59 5.97 4.55
CA GLY A 38 10.60 7.02 4.72
C GLY A 38 11.25 6.98 6.10
N ALA A 39 10.46 6.85 7.15
CA ALA A 39 10.94 6.74 8.52
C ALA A 39 11.80 5.49 8.74
N SER A 40 11.40 4.33 8.19
CA SER A 40 12.19 3.10 8.27
C SER A 40 13.53 3.24 7.55
N ILE A 41 13.54 3.80 6.34
CA ILE A 41 14.79 4.05 5.59
C ILE A 41 15.69 5.01 6.36
N TRP A 42 15.12 6.09 6.91
CA TRP A 42 15.86 7.06 7.71
C TRP A 42 16.51 6.41 8.94
N MET A 43 15.76 5.60 9.69
CA MET A 43 16.28 4.89 10.86
C MET A 43 17.43 3.94 10.50
N LEU A 44 17.38 3.28 9.34
CA LEU A 44 18.48 2.43 8.88
C LEU A 44 19.73 3.26 8.56
N PHE A 45 19.58 4.40 7.88
CA PHE A 45 20.69 5.31 7.60
C PHE A 45 21.31 5.88 8.89
N ASP A 46 20.47 6.29 9.83
CA ASP A 46 20.89 6.80 11.13
C ASP A 46 21.62 5.71 11.93
N SER A 47 21.10 4.49 11.94
CA SER A 47 21.73 3.34 12.64
C SER A 47 23.07 2.93 11.99
N TRP A 48 23.16 3.03 10.66
CA TRP A 48 24.39 2.76 9.91
C TRP A 48 25.47 3.80 10.22
N THR A 49 25.11 5.08 10.23
CA THR A 49 26.06 6.19 10.47
C THR A 49 26.48 6.27 11.94
N SER A 50 25.55 6.08 12.86
CA SER A 50 25.81 6.08 14.30
C SER A 50 26.48 4.79 14.79
N GLY A 51 26.42 3.70 14.01
CA GLY A 51 26.96 2.40 14.41
C GLY A 51 26.24 1.80 15.63
N SER A 52 25.02 2.26 15.91
CA SER A 52 24.19 1.81 17.02
C SER A 52 22.77 1.56 16.54
N ILE A 53 22.19 0.45 16.96
CA ILE A 53 20.82 0.08 16.61
C ILE A 53 20.02 -0.16 17.89
N THR A 54 18.86 0.48 17.97
CA THR A 54 17.98 0.42 19.15
C THR A 54 16.80 -0.48 18.81
N THR A 55 16.64 -1.58 19.53
CA THR A 55 15.45 -2.43 19.43
C THR A 55 14.36 -1.89 20.35
N THR A 56 13.15 -1.76 19.80
CA THR A 56 11.93 -1.44 20.57
C THR A 56 10.98 -2.64 20.56
N ASN A 57 11.53 -3.85 20.73
CA ASN A 57 10.69 -5.04 20.96
C ASN A 57 10.05 -5.00 22.35
N ARG A 58 8.96 -5.74 22.55
CA ARG A 58 8.22 -5.84 23.82
C ARG A 58 9.16 -6.35 24.94
N GLY A 59 9.86 -5.44 25.60
CA GLY A 59 10.91 -5.71 26.56
C GLY A 59 11.75 -4.45 26.85
N PRO A 60 12.82 -4.56 27.65
CA PRO A 60 13.76 -3.48 27.87
C PRO A 60 14.32 -2.99 26.53
N LYS A 61 14.48 -1.68 26.39
CA LYS A 61 15.15 -1.09 25.23
C LYS A 61 16.62 -1.49 25.25
N ASP A 62 17.00 -2.41 24.37
CA ASP A 62 18.39 -2.78 24.16
C ASP A 62 18.98 -1.94 23.03
N THR A 63 20.15 -1.37 23.26
CA THR A 63 20.94 -0.68 22.23
C THR A 63 22.18 -1.49 21.95
N TYR A 64 22.32 -1.99 20.72
CA TYR A 64 23.51 -2.72 20.29
C TYR A 64 24.41 -1.79 19.49
N THR A 65 25.70 -1.74 19.85
CA THR A 65 26.69 -0.95 19.13
C THR A 65 27.64 -1.85 18.34
N LEU A 66 28.10 -1.37 17.20
CA LEU A 66 29.05 -2.06 16.34
C LEU A 66 30.38 -2.34 17.05
N ALA A 67 30.81 -1.43 17.93
CA ALA A 67 32.07 -1.52 18.67
C ALA A 67 32.07 -2.62 19.75
N LEU A 68 30.96 -2.80 20.46
CA LEU A 68 30.87 -3.78 21.55
C LEU A 68 30.29 -5.12 21.11
N GLN A 69 29.30 -5.12 20.21
CA GLN A 69 28.55 -6.31 19.83
C GLN A 69 28.27 -6.37 18.32
N PRO A 70 29.31 -6.48 17.48
CA PRO A 70 29.18 -6.36 16.02
C PRO A 70 28.24 -7.42 15.44
N ARG A 71 28.30 -8.67 15.93
CA ARG A 71 27.44 -9.75 15.43
C ARG A 71 25.96 -9.49 15.70
N ARG A 72 25.60 -8.97 16.88
CA ARG A 72 24.21 -8.66 17.23
C ARG A 72 23.71 -7.43 16.48
N PHE A 73 24.56 -6.41 16.34
CA PHE A 73 24.27 -5.24 15.50
C PHE A 73 23.89 -5.65 14.07
N TRP A 74 24.70 -6.49 13.41
CA TRP A 74 24.43 -6.92 12.04
C TRP A 74 23.17 -7.77 11.90
N ILE A 75 22.89 -8.66 12.86
CA ILE A 75 21.65 -9.46 12.85
C ILE A 75 20.43 -8.54 12.90
N GLU A 76 20.42 -7.59 13.83
CA GLU A 76 19.30 -6.67 14.01
C GLU A 76 19.16 -5.73 12.80
N PHE A 77 20.28 -5.22 12.29
CA PHE A 77 20.31 -4.34 11.12
C PHE A 77 19.76 -5.03 9.88
N VAL A 78 20.16 -6.28 9.63
CA VAL A 78 19.66 -7.08 8.51
C VAL A 78 18.17 -7.41 8.70
N SER A 79 17.74 -7.76 9.91
CA SER A 79 16.33 -8.02 10.23
C SER A 79 15.44 -6.79 9.94
N GLN A 80 15.83 -5.61 10.41
CA GLN A 80 15.11 -4.36 10.17
C GLN A 80 15.14 -3.95 8.68
N SER A 81 16.25 -4.23 7.99
CA SER A 81 16.37 -4.02 6.54
C SER A 81 15.39 -4.89 5.76
N ILE A 82 15.26 -6.18 6.10
CA ILE A 82 14.29 -7.10 5.47
C ILE A 82 12.86 -6.58 5.67
N GLY A 83 12.51 -6.16 6.88
CA GLY A 83 11.19 -5.58 7.17
C GLY A 83 10.89 -4.33 6.33
N THR A 84 11.90 -3.47 6.17
CA THR A 84 11.78 -2.24 5.35
C THR A 84 11.60 -2.56 3.87
N VAL A 85 12.34 -3.53 3.33
CA VAL A 85 12.16 -4.00 1.95
C VAL A 85 10.77 -4.60 1.74
N PHE A 86 10.26 -5.36 2.72
CA PHE A 86 8.91 -5.92 2.65
C PHE A 86 7.83 -4.82 2.64
N LEU A 87 7.99 -3.78 3.45
CA LEU A 87 7.12 -2.59 3.45
C LEU A 87 7.11 -1.90 2.08
N LEU A 88 8.29 -1.68 1.48
CA LEU A 88 8.41 -1.11 0.15
C LEU A 88 7.71 -1.99 -0.90
N PHE A 89 7.88 -3.30 -0.81
CA PHE A 89 7.24 -4.25 -1.70
C PHE A 89 5.71 -4.19 -1.60
N ILE A 90 5.16 -4.14 -0.39
CA ILE A 90 3.70 -3.96 -0.17
C ILE A 90 3.24 -2.63 -0.76
N GLY A 91 3.98 -1.54 -0.58
CA GLY A 91 3.66 -0.25 -1.15
C GLY A 91 3.59 -0.27 -2.69
N VAL A 92 4.61 -0.84 -3.33
CA VAL A 92 4.66 -0.99 -4.80
C VAL A 92 3.56 -1.91 -5.31
N PHE A 93 3.33 -3.05 -4.63
CA PHE A 93 2.31 -4.01 -5.00
C PHE A 93 0.89 -3.43 -4.84
N GLY A 94 0.64 -2.69 -3.77
CA GLY A 94 -0.61 -1.97 -3.55
C GLY A 94 -0.87 -0.92 -4.63
N LEU A 95 0.16 -0.15 -5.01
CA LEU A 95 0.07 0.80 -6.13
C LEU A 95 -0.22 0.08 -7.46
N TRP A 96 0.42 -1.06 -7.70
CA TRP A 96 0.20 -1.86 -8.91
C TRP A 96 -1.23 -2.37 -9.01
N ILE A 97 -1.79 -2.93 -7.92
CA ILE A 97 -3.20 -3.34 -7.84
C ILE A 97 -4.12 -2.15 -8.06
N TYR A 98 -3.87 -1.03 -7.39
CA TYR A 98 -4.68 0.18 -7.54
C TYR A 98 -4.73 0.63 -9.01
N ARG A 99 -3.60 0.62 -9.71
CA ARG A 99 -3.54 0.94 -11.15
C ARG A 99 -4.32 -0.07 -11.99
N LYS A 100 -4.22 -1.38 -11.68
CA LYS A 100 -4.95 -2.44 -12.40
C LYS A 100 -6.46 -2.38 -12.22
N VAL A 101 -6.94 -2.00 -11.03
CA VAL A 101 -8.37 -1.81 -10.75
C VAL A 101 -8.91 -0.54 -11.40
N GLN A 102 -8.09 0.50 -11.51
CA GLN A 102 -8.45 1.78 -12.13
C GLN A 102 -8.33 1.76 -13.66
N GLU A 103 -7.68 0.75 -14.27
CA GLU A 103 -7.70 0.55 -15.72
C GLU A 103 -9.16 0.37 -16.16
N PRO A 104 -9.75 1.31 -16.91
CA PRO A 104 -11.13 1.18 -17.32
C PRO A 104 -11.23 -0.01 -18.26
N VAL A 105 -11.97 -1.05 -17.85
CA VAL A 105 -12.54 -2.04 -18.78
C VAL A 105 -13.18 -1.21 -19.89
N LYS A 106 -12.57 -1.25 -21.08
CA LYS A 106 -12.88 -0.44 -22.27
C LYS A 106 -14.37 -0.06 -22.26
N LYS A 107 -14.68 1.22 -22.04
CA LYS A 107 -16.07 1.72 -22.15
C LYS A 107 -16.65 1.15 -23.45
N PRO A 108 -17.78 0.41 -23.41
CA PRO A 108 -18.39 -0.05 -24.65
C PRO A 108 -18.67 1.18 -25.48
N LYS A 109 -18.05 1.23 -26.66
CA LYS A 109 -18.14 2.28 -27.67
C LYS A 109 -19.62 2.63 -27.82
N GLY A 110 -20.04 3.76 -27.25
CA GLY A 110 -21.44 4.16 -27.23
C GLY A 110 -21.97 4.12 -28.65
N LYS A 111 -23.01 3.32 -28.90
CA LYS A 111 -23.69 3.30 -30.19
C LYS A 111 -24.17 4.74 -30.43
N ARG A 112 -23.53 5.38 -31.41
CA ARG A 112 -23.91 6.69 -31.92
C ARG A 112 -25.29 6.53 -32.54
N THR A 113 -26.35 6.85 -31.79
CA THR A 113 -27.69 7.02 -32.35
C THR A 113 -27.62 8.18 -33.32
N ARG A 114 -27.51 7.90 -34.61
CA ARG A 114 -27.78 8.87 -35.67
C ARG A 114 -29.29 9.14 -35.64
N ARG A 115 -29.65 10.38 -35.30
CA ARG A 115 -30.90 10.97 -35.78
C ARG A 115 -30.74 11.27 -37.27
#